data_AF-C9SYZ4-F1
#
_entry.id   AF-C9SYZ4-F1
#
_cell.length_a   1.000
_cell.length_b   1.000
_cell.length_c   1.000
_cell.angle_alpha   90.00
_cell.angle_beta   90.00
_cell.angle_gamma   90.00
#
_symmetry.space_group_name_H-M   'P 1'
#
loop_
_entity.id
_entity.type
_entity.pdbx_description
1 polymer ?
#
loop_
_entity_poly.entity_id
_entity_poly.type
_entity_poly.pdbx_seq_one_letter_code
_entity_poly.pdbx_strand_id
1 'polypeptide(L)'
;MPQSPKATPSPSTSDTERDVDYFFAFIAALKSRGGYQRVKELAHRHEAQERELTELHVAYKTNLNELSLRGIEQEKEKREHTEAVRALEARLATAERERVAAENAKESEETKVGNLCAQVWDWEQKVLRVTETAKAHEKDNLNLKAKNKELKEKVSLLEGREKALNANLSSLQSDLVKKSEELRKAQNELAAVRSHITKMPSLEVNRVQICQGLNSAFRGVLDFLGAELTADLPESCLEDGAAWAGIRDHQAIRRTAIPLPPTNTPAAKRMRVFAALVVLADALVKHIFRPTYFLHQGEELDRALEELGKSHSGHGAFIRAVLLKATASGKHDPASSRSALVVREVAAAVQHWIPADRSDQFHEAMRCLTDLLRETWQIYRRTDAPSLGPPLHLASRLSRSGRQTT
;
A
#
# COMPACT_ATOMS: atom_id res chain seq x y z
N MET A 1 51.59 146.49 -108.59
CA MET A 1 51.15 145.70 -109.76
C MET A 1 49.64 145.47 -109.66
N PRO A 2 48.83 145.51 -110.73
CA PRO A 2 48.74 146.50 -111.84
C PRO A 2 47.24 146.92 -112.07
N GLN A 3 46.74 147.69 -113.08
CA GLN A 3 47.35 148.40 -114.21
C GLN A 3 46.63 149.72 -114.63
N SER A 4 45.54 149.68 -115.42
CA SER A 4 44.82 150.77 -116.15
C SER A 4 43.52 150.19 -116.79
N PRO A 5 42.67 150.84 -117.66
CA PRO A 5 42.72 152.20 -118.30
C PRO A 5 41.39 153.02 -118.49
N LYS A 6 41.57 154.31 -118.89
CA LYS A 6 40.78 155.25 -119.78
C LYS A 6 39.24 155.15 -119.97
N ALA A 7 38.38 156.19 -120.09
CA ALA A 7 38.41 157.67 -120.32
C ALA A 7 38.12 158.20 -121.77
N THR A 8 37.03 159.00 -121.96
CA THR A 8 36.74 160.01 -123.05
C THR A 8 35.49 160.91 -122.72
N PRO A 9 35.22 162.10 -123.37
CA PRO A 9 34.41 163.21 -122.79
C PRO A 9 33.32 163.93 -123.70
N SER A 10 32.67 165.02 -123.19
CA SER A 10 32.04 166.22 -123.88
C SER A 10 30.49 166.50 -123.62
N PRO A 11 29.80 167.57 -124.14
CA PRO A 11 29.44 168.76 -123.30
C PRO A 11 28.05 169.49 -123.47
N SER A 12 27.80 170.54 -122.65
CA SER A 12 27.08 171.84 -122.92
C SER A 12 25.62 172.18 -122.45
N THR A 13 25.46 173.44 -121.97
CA THR A 13 24.26 174.33 -121.75
C THR A 13 23.02 173.90 -120.92
N SER A 14 22.45 174.68 -119.98
CA SER A 14 22.93 175.77 -119.08
C SER A 14 21.84 176.23 -118.08
N ASP A 15 22.16 176.25 -116.76
CA ASP A 15 21.52 177.01 -115.66
C ASP A 15 19.97 176.96 -115.48
N THR A 16 19.42 175.76 -115.23
CA THR A 16 18.11 175.57 -114.56
C THR A 16 18.18 174.67 -113.31
N GLU A 17 19.37 174.27 -112.86
CA GLU A 17 19.57 173.28 -111.78
C GLU A 17 19.51 173.83 -110.34
N ARG A 18 19.57 175.15 -110.13
CA ARG A 18 19.67 175.73 -108.77
C ARG A 18 18.48 175.44 -107.86
N ASP A 19 17.29 175.21 -108.42
CA ASP A 19 16.10 174.84 -107.66
C ASP A 19 16.14 173.38 -107.14
N VAL A 20 17.06 172.56 -107.68
CA VAL A 20 17.28 171.17 -107.24
C VAL A 20 18.27 171.08 -106.08
N ASP A 21 19.37 171.84 -106.10
CA ASP A 21 20.41 171.72 -105.07
C ASP A 21 19.97 172.24 -103.69
N TYR A 22 19.12 173.27 -103.62
CA TYR A 22 18.61 173.72 -102.32
C TYR A 22 17.59 172.74 -101.71
N PHE A 23 16.94 171.90 -102.52
CA PHE A 23 16.18 170.74 -102.05
C PHE A 23 17.11 169.69 -101.42
N PHE A 24 18.33 169.49 -101.93
CA PHE A 24 19.33 168.67 -101.25
C PHE A 24 19.85 169.28 -99.95
N ALA A 25 19.97 170.62 -99.84
CA ALA A 25 20.27 171.29 -98.57
C ALA A 25 19.16 171.04 -97.52
N PHE A 26 17.90 171.06 -97.93
CA PHE A 26 16.73 170.72 -97.11
C PHE A 26 16.75 169.25 -96.65
N ILE A 27 17.07 168.31 -97.54
CA ILE A 27 17.25 166.87 -97.22
C ILE A 27 18.46 166.64 -96.29
N ALA A 28 19.55 167.39 -96.44
CA ALA A 28 20.72 167.29 -95.57
C ALA A 28 20.39 167.76 -94.14
N ALA A 29 19.68 168.89 -93.99
CA ALA A 29 19.21 169.37 -92.69
C ALA A 29 18.23 168.40 -92.00
N LEU A 30 17.48 167.59 -92.77
CA LEU A 30 16.62 166.53 -92.23
C LEU A 30 17.41 165.35 -91.63
N LYS A 31 18.63 165.04 -92.11
CA LYS A 31 19.52 164.08 -91.42
C LYS A 31 19.98 164.59 -90.04
N SER A 32 20.06 165.91 -89.86
CA SER A 32 20.38 166.56 -88.58
C SER A 32 19.22 166.60 -87.58
N ARG A 33 18.00 166.20 -87.98
CA ARG A 33 16.84 166.08 -87.08
C ARG A 33 16.76 164.69 -86.45
N GLY A 34 16.69 164.64 -85.12
CA GLY A 34 16.68 163.41 -84.31
C GLY A 34 15.51 162.43 -84.51
N GLY A 35 14.64 162.64 -85.51
CA GLY A 35 13.66 161.65 -85.95
C GLY A 35 14.28 160.51 -86.78
N TYR A 36 15.30 160.82 -87.60
CA TYR A 36 15.85 159.85 -88.57
C TYR A 36 16.51 158.63 -87.90
N GLN A 37 17.21 158.83 -86.77
CA GLN A 37 17.86 157.72 -86.05
C GLN A 37 16.87 156.72 -85.43
N ARG A 38 15.70 157.18 -84.96
CA ARG A 38 14.70 156.30 -84.30
C ARG A 38 14.15 155.23 -85.23
N VAL A 39 14.00 155.55 -86.52
CA VAL A 39 13.53 154.60 -87.54
C VAL A 39 14.56 153.49 -87.77
N LYS A 40 15.86 153.83 -87.74
CA LYS A 40 16.95 152.86 -87.90
C LYS A 40 17.03 151.84 -86.76
N GLU A 41 16.81 152.28 -85.52
CA GLU A 41 16.77 151.37 -84.36
C GLU A 41 15.54 150.45 -84.33
N LEU A 42 14.46 150.83 -85.01
CA LEU A 42 13.22 150.03 -85.06
C LEU A 42 13.38 148.84 -86.01
N ALA A 43 14.02 149.06 -87.16
CA ALA A 43 14.28 148.01 -88.16
C ALA A 43 15.11 146.85 -87.58
N HIS A 44 16.25 147.15 -86.93
CA HIS A 44 17.09 146.11 -86.32
C HIS A 44 16.42 145.36 -85.16
N ARG A 45 15.40 145.94 -84.49
CA ARG A 45 14.60 145.23 -83.49
C ARG A 45 13.65 144.22 -84.14
N HIS A 46 13.05 144.56 -85.28
CA HIS A 46 12.18 143.64 -86.02
C HIS A 46 12.94 142.40 -86.52
N GLU A 47 14.14 142.59 -87.07
CA GLU A 47 15.03 141.50 -87.52
C GLU A 47 15.53 140.59 -86.39
N ALA A 48 15.43 141.02 -85.13
CA ALA A 48 15.79 140.20 -83.97
C ALA A 48 14.62 139.29 -83.54
N GLN A 49 13.41 139.82 -83.46
CA GLN A 49 12.24 139.10 -82.94
C GLN A 49 11.80 137.92 -83.82
N GLU A 50 11.96 138.00 -85.16
CA GLU A 50 11.58 136.89 -86.06
C GLU A 50 12.49 135.65 -85.90
N ARG A 51 13.74 135.83 -85.44
CA ARG A 51 14.66 134.72 -85.15
C ARG A 51 14.32 134.00 -83.84
N GLU A 52 14.01 134.73 -82.77
CA GLU A 52 13.56 134.13 -81.51
C GLU A 52 12.27 133.29 -81.71
N LEU A 53 11.31 133.79 -82.50
CA LEU A 53 10.06 133.08 -82.77
C LEU A 53 10.24 131.78 -83.56
N THR A 54 11.23 131.70 -84.45
CA THR A 54 11.51 130.49 -85.23
C THR A 54 12.27 129.44 -84.40
N GLU A 55 13.26 129.84 -83.61
CA GLU A 55 13.98 128.93 -82.69
C GLU A 55 13.04 128.35 -81.62
N LEU A 56 12.19 129.18 -81.01
CA LEU A 56 11.25 128.76 -79.97
C LEU A 56 10.23 127.72 -80.47
N HIS A 57 9.75 127.84 -81.72
CA HIS A 57 8.80 126.91 -82.30
C HIS A 57 9.42 125.52 -82.54
N VAL A 58 10.70 125.47 -82.96
CA VAL A 58 11.44 124.20 -83.11
C VAL A 58 11.66 123.54 -81.75
N ALA A 59 12.09 124.30 -80.73
CA ALA A 59 12.31 123.78 -79.39
C ALA A 59 11.04 123.19 -78.75
N TYR A 60 9.89 123.87 -78.90
CA TYR A 60 8.61 123.42 -78.35
C TYR A 60 8.16 122.07 -78.95
N LYS A 61 8.30 121.91 -80.27
CA LYS A 61 7.88 120.70 -80.99
C LYS A 61 8.72 119.47 -80.62
N THR A 62 10.01 119.64 -80.36
CA THR A 62 10.92 118.55 -79.94
C THR A 62 10.59 118.05 -78.54
N ASN A 63 10.45 118.96 -77.56
CA ASN A 63 10.11 118.61 -76.18
C ASN A 63 8.80 117.82 -76.05
N LEU A 64 7.80 118.13 -76.88
CA LEU A 64 6.50 117.45 -76.86
C LEU A 64 6.59 115.96 -77.25
N ASN A 65 7.48 115.62 -78.19
CA ASN A 65 7.70 114.24 -78.63
C ASN A 65 8.44 113.41 -77.56
N GLU A 66 9.48 113.97 -76.93
CA GLU A 66 10.25 113.25 -75.91
C GLU A 66 9.41 112.92 -74.67
N LEU A 67 8.53 113.84 -74.24
CA LEU A 67 7.59 113.61 -73.15
C LEU A 67 6.60 112.47 -73.46
N SER A 68 6.11 112.38 -74.70
CA SER A 68 5.22 111.30 -75.13
C SER A 68 5.90 109.94 -75.09
N LEU A 69 7.13 109.84 -75.60
CA LEU A 69 7.94 108.60 -75.57
C LEU A 69 8.24 108.15 -74.13
N ARG A 70 8.70 109.07 -73.25
CA ARG A 70 8.97 108.73 -71.83
C ARG A 70 7.74 108.20 -71.09
N GLY A 71 6.55 108.75 -71.37
CA GLY A 71 5.31 108.28 -70.75
C GLY A 71 4.95 106.84 -71.13
N ILE A 72 5.26 106.43 -72.37
CA ILE A 72 5.01 105.07 -72.86
C ILE A 72 5.99 104.08 -72.20
N GLU A 73 7.28 104.41 -72.15
CA GLU A 73 8.30 103.51 -71.57
C GLU A 73 8.08 103.27 -70.07
N GLN A 74 7.74 104.31 -69.29
CA GLN A 74 7.45 104.17 -67.86
C GLN A 74 6.20 103.32 -67.56
N GLU A 75 5.17 103.36 -68.41
CA GLU A 75 4.00 102.48 -68.25
C GLU A 75 4.31 101.02 -68.61
N LYS A 76 5.25 100.79 -69.54
CA LYS A 76 5.76 99.46 -69.86
C LYS A 76 6.60 98.88 -68.71
N GLU A 77 7.52 99.65 -68.14
CA GLU A 77 8.32 99.23 -66.97
C GLU A 77 7.44 98.86 -65.75
N LYS A 78 6.41 99.68 -65.44
CA LYS A 78 5.41 99.34 -64.39
C LYS A 78 4.63 98.06 -64.73
N ARG A 79 4.28 97.88 -66.00
CA ARG A 79 3.83 96.62 -66.65
C ARG A 79 4.61 95.42 -66.12
N GLU A 80 5.85 95.38 -66.57
CA GLU A 80 6.79 94.28 -66.36
C GLU A 80 7.11 94.09 -64.87
N HIS A 81 7.24 95.16 -64.08
CA HIS A 81 7.45 95.05 -62.63
C HIS A 81 6.22 94.52 -61.86
N THR A 82 5.01 94.96 -62.17
CA THR A 82 3.81 94.47 -61.47
C THR A 82 3.45 93.03 -61.84
N GLU A 83 3.79 92.59 -63.06
CA GLU A 83 3.72 91.19 -63.46
C GLU A 83 4.81 90.34 -62.79
N ALA A 84 6.06 90.83 -62.71
CA ALA A 84 7.14 90.14 -62.01
C ALA A 84 6.88 89.99 -60.50
N VAL A 85 6.32 91.01 -59.83
CA VAL A 85 5.91 90.94 -58.42
C VAL A 85 4.84 89.86 -58.22
N ARG A 86 3.76 89.87 -59.02
CA ARG A 86 2.72 88.82 -58.94
C ARG A 86 3.28 87.42 -59.20
N ALA A 87 4.23 87.28 -60.12
CA ALA A 87 4.88 86.00 -60.40
C ALA A 87 5.73 85.52 -59.21
N LEU A 88 6.42 86.42 -58.50
CA LEU A 88 7.15 86.10 -57.27
C LEU A 88 6.21 85.77 -56.11
N GLU A 89 5.15 86.56 -55.90
CA GLU A 89 4.10 86.29 -54.91
C GLU A 89 3.44 84.93 -55.13
N ALA A 90 3.11 84.58 -56.38
CA ALA A 90 2.57 83.27 -56.74
C ALA A 90 3.55 82.13 -56.44
N ARG A 91 4.85 82.31 -56.74
CA ARG A 91 5.89 81.30 -56.46
C ARG A 91 6.17 81.13 -54.97
N LEU A 92 6.10 82.22 -54.19
CA LEU A 92 6.26 82.18 -52.73
C LEU A 92 5.03 81.52 -52.09
N ALA A 93 3.82 81.84 -52.56
CA ALA A 93 2.57 81.21 -52.11
C ALA A 93 2.43 79.73 -52.52
N THR A 94 3.11 79.26 -53.58
CA THR A 94 3.22 77.81 -53.86
C THR A 94 4.30 77.16 -53.00
N ALA A 95 5.49 77.76 -52.88
CA ALA A 95 6.56 77.22 -52.05
C ALA A 95 6.16 77.07 -50.58
N GLU A 96 5.40 78.02 -50.00
CA GLU A 96 4.94 77.91 -48.62
C GLU A 96 3.84 76.85 -48.44
N ARG A 97 2.98 76.64 -49.46
CA ARG A 97 2.03 75.51 -49.46
C ARG A 97 2.75 74.17 -49.54
N GLU A 98 3.80 74.07 -50.36
CA GLU A 98 4.65 72.87 -50.46
C GLU A 98 5.42 72.63 -49.16
N ARG A 99 5.92 73.69 -48.50
CA ARG A 99 6.58 73.62 -47.19
C ARG A 99 5.63 73.09 -46.11
N VAL A 100 4.43 73.66 -46.01
CA VAL A 100 3.39 73.22 -45.05
C VAL A 100 2.90 71.79 -45.37
N ALA A 101 2.75 71.44 -46.66
CA ALA A 101 2.39 70.08 -47.05
C ALA A 101 3.48 69.05 -46.68
N ALA A 102 4.76 69.39 -46.87
CA ALA A 102 5.90 68.55 -46.47
C ALA A 102 6.05 68.46 -44.94
N GLU A 103 5.78 69.53 -44.21
CA GLU A 103 5.80 69.57 -42.73
C GLU A 103 4.68 68.72 -42.13
N ASN A 104 3.45 68.85 -42.63
CA ASN A 104 2.33 67.98 -42.26
C ASN A 104 2.57 66.51 -42.66
N ALA A 105 3.18 66.25 -43.82
CA ALA A 105 3.52 64.90 -44.25
C ALA A 105 4.59 64.28 -43.32
N LYS A 106 5.62 65.04 -42.96
CA LYS A 106 6.65 64.66 -41.99
C LYS A 106 6.04 64.32 -40.63
N GLU A 107 5.16 65.16 -40.09
CA GLU A 107 4.47 64.88 -38.82
C GLU A 107 3.61 63.61 -38.92
N SER A 108 2.96 63.38 -40.08
CA SER A 108 2.20 62.15 -40.33
C SER A 108 3.08 60.89 -40.40
N GLU A 109 4.35 61.00 -40.79
CA GLU A 109 5.30 59.88 -40.77
C GLU A 109 5.96 59.73 -39.39
N GLU A 110 6.31 60.80 -38.69
CA GLU A 110 6.86 60.75 -37.33
C GLU A 110 5.85 60.13 -36.35
N THR A 111 4.55 60.42 -36.50
CA THR A 111 3.48 59.76 -35.74
C THR A 111 3.29 58.29 -36.13
N LYS A 112 3.42 57.91 -37.41
CA LYS A 112 3.43 56.48 -37.83
C LYS A 112 4.63 55.73 -37.25
N VAL A 113 5.81 56.32 -37.30
CA VAL A 113 7.05 55.74 -36.74
C VAL A 113 6.91 55.56 -35.23
N GLY A 114 6.41 56.56 -34.49
CA GLY A 114 6.13 56.42 -33.06
C GLY A 114 5.15 55.29 -32.74
N ASN A 115 4.05 55.19 -33.51
CA ASN A 115 3.06 54.12 -33.38
C ASN A 115 3.62 52.73 -33.73
N LEU A 116 4.55 52.63 -34.67
CA LEU A 116 5.22 51.38 -35.03
C LEU A 116 6.26 50.97 -33.98
N CYS A 117 7.07 51.90 -33.48
CA CYS A 117 8.01 51.65 -32.39
C CYS A 117 7.29 51.17 -31.11
N ALA A 118 6.15 51.78 -30.76
CA ALA A 118 5.33 51.35 -29.62
C ALA A 118 4.78 49.91 -29.80
N GLN A 119 4.37 49.55 -31.03
CA GLN A 119 3.94 48.19 -31.34
C GLN A 119 5.09 47.18 -31.28
N VAL A 120 6.26 47.50 -31.87
CA VAL A 120 7.45 46.64 -31.81
C VAL A 120 7.84 46.35 -30.37
N TRP A 121 7.86 47.37 -29.50
CA TRP A 121 8.15 47.20 -28.08
C TRP A 121 7.16 46.27 -27.37
N ASP A 122 5.84 46.42 -27.57
CA ASP A 122 4.86 45.50 -26.96
C ASP A 122 4.98 44.07 -27.53
N TRP A 123 5.32 43.91 -28.83
CA TRP A 123 5.64 42.60 -29.40
C TRP A 123 6.90 41.98 -28.79
N GLU A 124 7.98 42.73 -28.58
CA GLU A 124 9.19 42.27 -27.87
C GLU A 124 8.85 41.82 -26.44
N GLN A 125 8.09 42.63 -25.70
CA GLN A 125 7.65 42.29 -24.34
C GLN A 125 6.71 41.06 -24.33
N LYS A 126 5.88 40.86 -25.35
CA LYS A 126 5.08 39.63 -25.53
C LYS A 126 5.97 38.41 -25.81
N VAL A 127 6.95 38.53 -26.71
CA VAL A 127 7.90 37.46 -27.05
C VAL A 127 8.70 37.05 -25.82
N LEU A 128 9.25 38.00 -25.04
CA LEU A 128 9.96 37.71 -23.79
C LEU A 128 9.11 36.86 -22.85
N ARG A 129 7.90 37.33 -22.50
CA ARG A 129 6.95 36.61 -21.61
C ARG A 129 6.60 35.21 -22.14
N VAL A 130 6.43 35.04 -23.46
CA VAL A 130 6.17 33.73 -24.07
C VAL A 130 7.39 32.81 -24.00
N THR A 131 8.62 33.31 -24.17
CA THR A 131 9.82 32.47 -24.03
C THR A 131 10.09 32.05 -22.58
N GLU A 132 9.71 32.86 -21.60
CA GLU A 132 9.82 32.52 -20.18
C GLU A 132 8.80 31.44 -19.77
N THR A 133 7.54 31.58 -20.16
CA THR A 133 6.51 30.55 -19.88
C THR A 133 6.79 29.25 -20.64
N ALA A 134 7.29 29.31 -21.88
CA ALA A 134 7.74 28.13 -22.61
C ALA A 134 8.84 27.35 -21.87
N LYS A 135 9.87 28.03 -21.36
CA LYS A 135 10.94 27.41 -20.55
C LYS A 135 10.42 26.82 -19.24
N ALA A 136 9.46 27.47 -18.59
CA ALA A 136 8.81 26.95 -17.39
C ALA A 136 8.03 25.66 -17.70
N HIS A 137 7.21 25.66 -18.76
CA HIS A 137 6.46 24.48 -19.19
C HIS A 137 7.35 23.33 -19.67
N GLU A 138 8.49 23.60 -20.30
CA GLU A 138 9.48 22.58 -20.67
C GLU A 138 10.08 21.90 -19.43
N LYS A 139 10.48 22.69 -18.43
CA LYS A 139 10.97 22.19 -17.13
C LYS A 139 9.93 21.32 -16.42
N ASP A 140 8.67 21.73 -16.42
CA ASP A 140 7.58 20.95 -15.83
C ASP A 140 7.27 19.68 -16.63
N ASN A 141 7.37 19.72 -17.96
CA ASN A 141 7.23 18.54 -18.81
C ASN A 141 8.31 17.48 -18.51
N LEU A 142 9.56 17.92 -18.28
CA LEU A 142 10.67 17.05 -17.85
C LEU A 142 10.42 16.47 -16.45
N ASN A 143 9.99 17.30 -15.48
CA ASN A 143 9.61 16.85 -14.14
C ASN A 143 8.48 15.81 -14.16
N LEU A 144 7.46 16.02 -14.98
CA LEU A 144 6.32 15.10 -15.15
C LEU A 144 6.76 13.79 -15.82
N LYS A 145 7.64 13.83 -16.84
CA LYS A 145 8.22 12.63 -17.46
C LYS A 145 9.01 11.79 -16.44
N ALA A 146 9.82 12.43 -15.58
CA ALA A 146 10.57 11.74 -14.53
C ALA A 146 9.63 11.04 -13.53
N LYS A 147 8.63 11.75 -12.99
CA LYS A 147 7.61 11.17 -12.08
C LYS A 147 6.80 10.05 -12.74
N ASN A 148 6.46 10.17 -14.02
CA ASN A 148 5.71 9.14 -14.75
C ASN A 148 6.54 7.85 -14.93
N LYS A 149 7.86 7.97 -15.15
CA LYS A 149 8.78 6.82 -15.14
C LYS A 149 8.82 6.15 -13.76
N GLU A 150 9.05 6.92 -12.70
CA GLU A 150 9.10 6.42 -11.32
C GLU A 150 7.81 5.70 -10.89
N LEU A 151 6.64 6.24 -11.28
CA LEU A 151 5.34 5.61 -11.02
C LEU A 151 5.18 4.28 -11.77
N LYS A 152 5.63 4.17 -13.02
CA LYS A 152 5.59 2.91 -13.79
C LYS A 152 6.48 1.83 -13.16
N GLU A 153 7.67 2.20 -12.69
CA GLU A 153 8.59 1.30 -11.99
C GLU A 153 7.96 0.80 -10.67
N LYS A 154 7.32 1.69 -9.91
CA LYS A 154 6.57 1.32 -8.68
C LYS A 154 5.38 0.41 -8.96
N VAL A 155 4.59 0.67 -10.01
CA VAL A 155 3.46 -0.20 -10.41
C VAL A 155 3.95 -1.60 -10.75
N SER A 156 4.98 -1.73 -11.59
CA SER A 156 5.55 -3.04 -11.98
C SER A 156 6.08 -3.83 -10.77
N LEU A 157 6.72 -3.15 -9.82
CA LEU A 157 7.19 -3.78 -8.57
C LEU A 157 6.04 -4.23 -7.66
N LEU A 158 4.96 -3.45 -7.57
CA LEU A 158 3.77 -3.81 -6.81
C LEU A 158 3.03 -5.01 -7.43
N GLU A 159 2.84 -5.02 -8.76
CA GLU A 159 2.27 -6.17 -9.48
C GLU A 159 3.09 -7.45 -9.27
N GLY A 160 4.43 -7.35 -9.28
CA GLY A 160 5.32 -8.48 -9.00
C GLY A 160 5.15 -9.02 -7.58
N ARG A 161 5.02 -8.12 -6.60
CA ARG A 161 4.76 -8.47 -5.20
C ARG A 161 3.37 -9.06 -4.98
N GLU A 162 2.35 -8.54 -5.66
CA GLU A 162 0.99 -9.08 -5.63
C GLU A 162 0.94 -10.50 -6.18
N LYS A 163 1.55 -10.75 -7.36
CA LYS A 163 1.65 -12.09 -7.96
C LYS A 163 2.34 -13.08 -7.03
N ALA A 164 3.44 -12.67 -6.37
CA ALA A 164 4.14 -13.50 -5.38
C ALA A 164 3.31 -13.77 -4.11
N LEU A 165 2.62 -12.76 -3.57
CA LEU A 165 1.73 -12.92 -2.42
C LEU A 165 0.54 -13.83 -2.73
N ASN A 166 -0.06 -13.71 -3.92
CA ASN A 166 -1.19 -14.54 -4.33
C ASN A 166 -0.77 -16.01 -4.56
N ALA A 167 0.41 -16.24 -5.14
CA ALA A 167 1.00 -17.59 -5.23
C ALA A 167 1.23 -18.20 -3.84
N ASN A 168 1.75 -17.43 -2.88
CA ASN A 168 1.93 -17.86 -1.50
C ASN A 168 0.59 -18.12 -0.78
N LEU A 169 -0.44 -17.28 -0.98
CA LEU A 169 -1.76 -17.53 -0.41
C LEU A 169 -2.36 -18.84 -0.93
N SER A 170 -2.22 -19.11 -2.24
CA SER A 170 -2.68 -20.37 -2.85
C SER A 170 -1.94 -21.60 -2.31
N SER A 171 -0.61 -21.52 -2.11
CA SER A 171 0.15 -22.64 -1.51
C SER A 171 -0.20 -22.86 -0.03
N LEU A 172 -0.29 -21.80 0.78
CA LEU A 172 -0.74 -21.91 2.17
C LEU A 172 -2.17 -22.45 2.27
N GLN A 173 -3.08 -22.07 1.37
CA GLN A 173 -4.44 -22.61 1.34
C GLN A 173 -4.44 -24.10 0.98
N SER A 174 -3.60 -24.52 0.01
CA SER A 174 -3.42 -25.93 -0.34
C SER A 174 -2.88 -26.76 0.84
N ASP A 175 -1.87 -26.25 1.55
CA ASP A 175 -1.26 -26.95 2.67
C ASP A 175 -2.16 -26.97 3.91
N LEU A 176 -2.95 -25.92 4.16
CA LEU A 176 -3.98 -25.92 5.21
C LEU A 176 -5.07 -26.97 4.95
N VAL A 177 -5.48 -27.17 3.69
CA VAL A 177 -6.42 -28.24 3.30
C VAL A 177 -5.79 -29.63 3.47
N LYS A 178 -4.52 -29.82 3.10
CA LYS A 178 -3.80 -31.10 3.35
C LYS A 178 -3.72 -31.40 4.84
N LYS A 179 -3.35 -30.41 5.67
CA LYS A 179 -3.18 -30.60 7.11
C LYS A 179 -4.50 -30.78 7.86
N SER A 180 -5.61 -30.17 7.41
CA SER A 180 -6.93 -30.46 7.99
C SER A 180 -7.42 -31.88 7.64
N GLU A 181 -7.13 -32.36 6.43
CA GLU A 181 -7.44 -33.76 6.03
C GLU A 181 -6.56 -34.79 6.75
N GLU A 182 -5.25 -34.55 6.89
CA GLU A 182 -4.36 -35.37 7.73
C GLU A 182 -4.86 -35.45 9.18
N LEU A 183 -5.24 -34.31 9.77
CA LEU A 183 -5.78 -34.25 11.13
C LEU A 183 -7.11 -35.01 11.24
N ARG A 184 -8.02 -34.83 10.28
CA ARG A 184 -9.30 -35.55 10.22
C ARG A 184 -9.10 -37.06 10.13
N LYS A 185 -8.14 -37.51 9.29
CA LYS A 185 -7.78 -38.93 9.17
C LYS A 185 -7.22 -39.48 10.49
N ALA A 186 -6.25 -38.79 11.10
CA ALA A 186 -5.67 -39.21 12.39
C ALA A 186 -6.70 -39.24 13.52
N GLN A 187 -7.65 -38.29 13.55
CA GLN A 187 -8.78 -38.28 14.48
C GLN A 187 -9.71 -39.49 14.28
N ASN A 188 -10.02 -39.85 13.03
CA ASN A 188 -10.84 -41.02 12.70
C ASN A 188 -10.15 -42.34 13.10
N GLU A 189 -8.86 -42.49 12.81
CA GLU A 189 -8.07 -43.67 13.19
C GLU A 189 -7.99 -43.82 14.71
N LEU A 190 -7.73 -42.72 15.43
CA LEU A 190 -7.71 -42.68 16.90
C LEU A 190 -9.10 -42.92 17.52
N ALA A 191 -10.18 -42.49 16.87
CA ALA A 191 -11.55 -42.80 17.27
C ALA A 191 -11.88 -44.29 17.06
N ALA A 192 -11.46 -44.88 15.94
CA ALA A 192 -11.60 -46.31 15.66
C ALA A 192 -10.88 -47.16 16.72
N VAL A 193 -9.60 -46.87 17.00
CA VAL A 193 -8.83 -47.54 18.07
C VAL A 193 -9.53 -47.41 19.42
N ARG A 194 -10.02 -46.21 19.78
CA ARG A 194 -10.78 -45.99 21.03
C ARG A 194 -12.10 -46.77 21.09
N SER A 195 -12.75 -47.03 19.96
CA SER A 195 -14.01 -47.81 19.93
C SER A 195 -13.85 -49.26 20.40
N HIS A 196 -12.66 -49.84 20.19
CA HIS A 196 -12.29 -51.19 20.59
C HIS A 196 -11.82 -51.31 22.06
N ILE A 197 -11.86 -50.23 22.83
CA ILE A 197 -11.31 -50.15 24.19
C ILE A 197 -12.43 -49.84 25.20
N THR A 198 -12.47 -50.57 26.31
CA THR A 198 -13.34 -50.23 27.45
C THR A 198 -12.69 -49.11 28.28
N LYS A 199 -13.41 -48.01 28.54
CA LYS A 199 -12.94 -46.95 29.46
C LYS A 199 -12.85 -47.50 30.88
N MET A 200 -11.63 -47.66 31.39
CA MET A 200 -11.36 -48.05 32.77
C MET A 200 -11.31 -46.80 33.67
N PRO A 201 -11.98 -46.75 34.83
CA PRO A 201 -11.73 -45.73 35.85
C PRO A 201 -10.37 -45.92 36.51
N SER A 202 -9.89 -44.88 37.20
CA SER A 202 -8.65 -45.00 37.97
C SER A 202 -8.84 -45.85 39.23
N LEU A 203 -7.81 -46.62 39.61
CA LEU A 203 -7.83 -47.48 40.79
C LEU A 203 -8.32 -46.75 42.05
N GLU A 204 -7.88 -45.51 42.27
CA GLU A 204 -8.21 -44.74 43.47
C GLU A 204 -9.72 -44.48 43.64
N VAL A 205 -10.50 -44.44 42.53
CA VAL A 205 -11.97 -44.29 42.57
C VAL A 205 -12.63 -45.45 43.31
N ASN A 206 -12.14 -46.67 43.11
CA ASN A 206 -12.72 -47.90 43.67
C ASN A 206 -11.89 -48.47 44.84
N ARG A 207 -10.74 -47.86 45.17
CA ARG A 207 -9.74 -48.44 46.09
C ARG A 207 -10.29 -48.73 47.47
N VAL A 208 -11.12 -47.85 48.04
CA VAL A 208 -11.76 -48.07 49.35
C VAL A 208 -12.66 -49.30 49.33
N GLN A 209 -13.52 -49.42 48.32
CA GLN A 209 -14.43 -50.56 48.13
C GLN A 209 -13.66 -51.87 47.93
N ILE A 210 -12.60 -51.86 47.10
CA ILE A 210 -11.75 -53.03 46.85
C ILE A 210 -11.05 -53.49 48.15
N CYS A 211 -10.46 -52.56 48.91
CA CYS A 211 -9.83 -52.86 50.20
C CYS A 211 -10.83 -53.42 51.22
N GLN A 212 -12.04 -52.84 51.30
CA GLN A 212 -13.09 -53.30 52.21
C GLN A 212 -13.60 -54.70 51.83
N GLY A 213 -13.93 -54.95 50.56
CA GLY A 213 -14.41 -56.24 50.09
C GLY A 213 -13.40 -57.37 50.33
N LEU A 214 -12.12 -57.14 50.02
CA LEU A 214 -11.04 -58.10 50.27
C LEU A 214 -10.87 -58.37 51.78
N ASN A 215 -10.85 -57.33 52.62
CA ASN A 215 -10.70 -57.47 54.06
C ASN A 215 -11.87 -58.24 54.71
N SER A 216 -13.11 -57.91 54.33
CA SER A 216 -14.30 -58.61 54.81
C SER A 216 -14.31 -60.08 54.39
N ALA A 217 -13.96 -60.36 53.13
CA ALA A 217 -13.90 -61.74 52.62
C ALA A 217 -12.78 -62.57 53.27
N PHE A 218 -11.56 -62.03 53.39
CA PHE A 218 -10.46 -62.74 54.06
C PHE A 218 -10.74 -62.99 55.55
N ARG A 219 -11.44 -62.07 56.22
CA ARG A 219 -11.91 -62.31 57.60
C ARG A 219 -12.96 -63.41 57.65
N GLY A 220 -14.01 -63.33 56.82
CA GLY A 220 -15.05 -64.36 56.75
C GLY A 220 -14.49 -65.76 56.44
N VAL A 221 -13.49 -65.85 55.56
CA VAL A 221 -12.73 -67.08 55.28
C VAL A 221 -11.97 -67.61 56.51
N LEU A 222 -11.28 -66.73 57.25
CA LEU A 222 -10.53 -67.13 58.45
C LEU A 222 -11.46 -67.60 59.56
N ASP A 223 -12.55 -66.86 59.80
CA ASP A 223 -13.55 -67.17 60.83
C ASP A 223 -14.29 -68.48 60.49
N PHE A 224 -14.68 -68.67 59.21
CA PHE A 224 -15.35 -69.88 58.73
C PHE A 224 -14.46 -71.13 58.79
N LEU A 225 -13.25 -71.08 58.23
CA LEU A 225 -12.32 -72.23 58.29
C LEU A 225 -11.86 -72.48 59.73
N GLY A 226 -11.77 -71.44 60.56
CA GLY A 226 -11.55 -71.56 62.00
C GLY A 226 -12.68 -72.32 62.71
N ALA A 227 -13.94 -72.03 62.40
CA ALA A 227 -15.08 -72.75 62.98
C ALA A 227 -15.12 -74.23 62.55
N GLU A 228 -15.03 -74.52 61.26
CA GLU A 228 -15.20 -75.89 60.75
C GLU A 228 -13.97 -76.78 61.03
N LEU A 229 -12.75 -76.27 60.86
CA LEU A 229 -11.53 -77.10 60.90
C LEU A 229 -10.82 -77.15 62.27
N THR A 230 -11.39 -76.53 63.31
CA THR A 230 -10.92 -76.70 64.70
C THR A 230 -11.75 -77.67 65.54
N ALA A 231 -12.76 -78.31 64.94
CA ALA A 231 -13.42 -79.48 65.50
C ALA A 231 -12.42 -80.63 65.79
N ASP A 232 -12.77 -81.50 66.72
CA ASP A 232 -12.05 -82.76 66.94
C ASP A 232 -12.42 -83.75 65.83
N LEU A 233 -11.40 -84.31 65.18
CA LEU A 233 -11.58 -85.39 64.21
C LEU A 233 -11.74 -86.72 64.95
N PRO A 234 -12.58 -87.65 64.46
CA PRO A 234 -12.61 -89.02 64.99
C PRO A 234 -11.23 -89.68 64.89
N GLU A 235 -10.88 -90.56 65.85
CA GLU A 235 -9.57 -91.22 65.87
C GLU A 235 -9.28 -92.00 64.58
N SER A 236 -10.31 -92.62 63.98
CA SER A 236 -10.21 -93.28 62.68
C SER A 236 -9.80 -92.36 61.51
N CYS A 237 -10.04 -91.05 61.61
CA CYS A 237 -9.57 -90.04 60.65
C CYS A 237 -8.18 -89.51 61.03
N LEU A 238 -7.72 -89.68 62.28
CA LEU A 238 -6.33 -89.41 62.66
C LEU A 238 -5.40 -90.55 62.22
N GLU A 239 -5.82 -91.80 62.40
CA GLU A 239 -5.05 -92.99 62.04
C GLU A 239 -5.01 -93.27 60.53
N ASP A 240 -6.08 -92.98 59.79
CA ASP A 240 -6.13 -93.24 58.33
C ASP A 240 -5.19 -92.32 57.53
N GLY A 241 -4.15 -92.90 56.94
CA GLY A 241 -3.25 -92.19 56.04
C GLY A 241 -3.92 -91.62 54.78
N ALA A 242 -5.00 -92.24 54.28
CA ALA A 242 -5.71 -91.77 53.09
C ALA A 242 -6.51 -90.49 53.36
N ALA A 243 -7.12 -90.36 54.55
CA ALA A 243 -7.80 -89.14 54.99
C ALA A 243 -6.90 -87.89 54.88
N TRP A 244 -5.60 -88.04 55.16
CA TRP A 244 -4.61 -86.96 55.09
C TRP A 244 -3.89 -86.85 53.73
N ALA A 245 -4.03 -87.82 52.83
CA ALA A 245 -3.33 -87.81 51.54
C ALA A 245 -3.78 -86.60 50.68
N GLY A 246 -5.09 -86.36 50.58
CA GLY A 246 -5.66 -85.27 49.77
C GLY A 246 -5.08 -83.88 50.06
N ILE A 247 -4.80 -83.58 51.33
CA ILE A 247 -4.16 -82.31 51.75
C ILE A 247 -2.63 -82.38 51.66
N ARG A 248 -2.00 -83.47 52.10
CA ARG A 248 -0.52 -83.62 52.11
C ARG A 248 0.07 -83.71 50.71
N ASP A 249 -0.71 -84.16 49.73
CA ASP A 249 -0.29 -84.30 48.34
C ASP A 249 -0.57 -83.06 47.48
N HIS A 250 -1.37 -82.11 47.98
CA HIS A 250 -1.66 -80.87 47.29
C HIS A 250 -0.36 -80.06 47.05
N GLN A 251 -0.13 -79.61 45.82
CA GLN A 251 1.16 -79.00 45.45
C GLN A 251 1.52 -77.78 46.32
N ALA A 252 0.55 -76.94 46.68
CA ALA A 252 0.77 -75.80 47.57
C ALA A 252 1.30 -76.21 48.95
N ILE A 253 0.82 -77.32 49.51
CA ILE A 253 1.24 -77.85 50.81
C ILE A 253 2.64 -78.46 50.72
N ARG A 254 2.92 -79.24 49.68
CA ARG A 254 4.26 -79.79 49.42
C ARG A 254 5.32 -78.70 49.21
N ARG A 255 4.98 -77.62 48.49
CA ARG A 255 5.86 -76.44 48.27
C ARG A 255 6.14 -75.64 49.55
N THR A 256 5.23 -75.67 50.53
CA THR A 256 5.33 -74.89 51.78
C THR A 256 5.78 -75.72 52.98
N ALA A 257 5.98 -77.04 52.82
CA ALA A 257 6.48 -77.98 53.83
C ALA A 257 5.71 -77.92 55.17
N ILE A 258 4.39 -77.72 55.12
CA ILE A 258 3.56 -77.49 56.30
C ILE A 258 3.45 -78.77 57.15
N PRO A 259 3.83 -78.75 58.44
CA PRO A 259 3.65 -79.90 59.31
C PRO A 259 2.16 -80.09 59.62
N LEU A 260 1.63 -81.25 59.21
CA LEU A 260 0.25 -81.67 59.44
C LEU A 260 0.21 -82.91 60.38
N PRO A 261 0.44 -82.72 61.69
CA PRO A 261 0.40 -83.81 62.67
C PRO A 261 -1.04 -84.34 62.83
N PRO A 262 -1.25 -85.67 62.76
CA PRO A 262 -2.58 -86.26 62.91
C PRO A 262 -2.96 -86.34 64.39
N THR A 263 -3.31 -85.20 64.99
CA THR A 263 -3.80 -85.12 66.37
C THR A 263 -4.89 -84.06 66.51
N ASN A 264 -5.61 -84.12 67.63
CA ASN A 264 -6.58 -83.11 68.04
C ASN A 264 -5.99 -82.00 68.93
N THR A 265 -4.66 -81.90 69.04
CA THR A 265 -4.01 -80.83 69.82
C THR A 265 -4.35 -79.43 69.29
N PRO A 266 -4.39 -78.38 70.15
CA PRO A 266 -4.65 -77.01 69.69
C PRO A 266 -3.67 -76.50 68.63
N ALA A 267 -2.43 -77.02 68.61
CA ALA A 267 -1.46 -76.76 67.56
C ALA A 267 -1.88 -77.43 66.23
N ALA A 268 -2.18 -78.74 66.24
CA ALA A 268 -2.62 -79.47 65.05
C ALA A 268 -3.90 -78.88 64.43
N LYS A 269 -4.88 -78.49 65.25
CA LYS A 269 -6.10 -77.77 64.82
C LYS A 269 -5.76 -76.48 64.06
N ARG A 270 -4.82 -75.67 64.56
CA ARG A 270 -4.33 -74.47 63.85
C ARG A 270 -3.60 -74.80 62.55
N MET A 271 -2.85 -75.90 62.50
CA MET A 271 -2.18 -76.35 61.28
C MET A 271 -3.18 -76.84 60.21
N ARG A 272 -4.30 -77.48 60.60
CA ARG A 272 -5.40 -77.83 59.68
C ARG A 272 -5.99 -76.59 59.01
N VAL A 273 -6.33 -75.55 59.80
CA VAL A 273 -6.81 -74.25 59.29
C VAL A 273 -5.77 -73.61 58.36
N PHE A 274 -4.48 -73.60 58.75
CA PHE A 274 -3.42 -73.01 57.95
C PHE A 274 -3.21 -73.71 56.60
N ALA A 275 -3.26 -75.04 56.56
CA ALA A 275 -3.17 -75.78 55.31
C ALA A 275 -4.38 -75.51 54.40
N ALA A 276 -5.60 -75.48 54.93
CA ALA A 276 -6.78 -75.12 54.15
C ALA A 276 -6.69 -73.70 53.56
N LEU A 277 -6.18 -72.74 54.33
CA LEU A 277 -5.89 -71.37 53.85
C LEU A 277 -4.84 -71.35 52.72
N VAL A 278 -3.83 -72.22 52.76
CA VAL A 278 -2.79 -72.31 51.71
C VAL A 278 -3.30 -72.98 50.44
N VAL A 279 -4.14 -74.02 50.52
CA VAL A 279 -4.85 -74.57 49.35
C VAL A 279 -5.78 -73.53 48.74
N LEU A 280 -6.56 -72.83 49.58
CA LEU A 280 -7.44 -71.76 49.13
C LEU A 280 -6.66 -70.64 48.46
N ALA A 281 -5.52 -70.21 49.00
CA ALA A 281 -4.69 -69.15 48.40
C ALA A 281 -4.17 -69.54 47.00
N ASP A 282 -3.70 -70.78 46.82
CA ASP A 282 -3.24 -71.31 45.52
C ASP A 282 -4.41 -71.37 44.50
N ALA A 283 -5.56 -71.93 44.90
CA ALA A 283 -6.76 -71.99 44.09
C ALA A 283 -7.33 -70.59 43.75
N LEU A 284 -7.29 -69.65 44.69
CA LEU A 284 -7.71 -68.26 44.46
C LEU A 284 -6.80 -67.55 43.44
N VAL A 285 -5.48 -67.72 43.52
CA VAL A 285 -4.55 -67.15 42.52
C VAL A 285 -4.77 -67.78 41.15
N LYS A 286 -4.90 -69.11 41.10
CA LYS A 286 -5.12 -69.90 39.89
C LYS A 286 -6.43 -69.59 39.18
N HIS A 287 -7.52 -69.34 39.91
CA HIS A 287 -8.86 -69.19 39.30
C HIS A 287 -9.39 -67.76 39.33
N ILE A 288 -9.25 -67.04 40.45
CA ILE A 288 -9.89 -65.73 40.69
C ILE A 288 -8.93 -64.56 40.49
N PHE A 289 -7.76 -64.51 41.14
CA PHE A 289 -6.87 -63.32 41.14
C PHE A 289 -6.02 -63.16 39.86
N ARG A 290 -6.63 -63.36 38.70
CA ARG A 290 -6.03 -63.25 37.36
C ARG A 290 -6.28 -61.87 36.75
N PRO A 291 -5.38 -61.29 35.93
CA PRO A 291 -5.66 -60.03 35.23
C PRO A 291 -6.77 -60.18 34.18
N THR A 292 -6.91 -61.35 33.54
CA THR A 292 -7.99 -61.63 32.59
C THR A 292 -8.73 -62.93 32.90
N TYR A 293 -10.00 -63.01 32.50
CA TYR A 293 -10.78 -64.27 32.45
C TYR A 293 -11.02 -64.73 31.00
N PHE A 294 -10.23 -64.22 30.03
CA PHE A 294 -10.43 -64.44 28.60
C PHE A 294 -10.30 -65.91 28.21
N LEU A 295 -9.37 -66.63 28.85
CA LEU A 295 -9.16 -68.06 28.68
C LEU A 295 -9.52 -68.82 29.96
N HIS A 296 -10.03 -70.04 29.80
CA HIS A 296 -10.31 -70.93 30.94
C HIS A 296 -9.01 -71.39 31.62
N GLN A 297 -8.00 -71.74 30.82
CA GLN A 297 -6.60 -71.88 31.21
C GLN A 297 -5.79 -70.82 30.44
N GLY A 298 -5.13 -69.88 31.14
CA GLY A 298 -4.52 -68.71 30.50
C GLY A 298 -3.27 -68.19 31.18
N GLU A 299 -2.48 -69.08 31.81
CA GLU A 299 -1.30 -68.65 32.57
C GLU A 299 -0.24 -67.97 31.68
N GLU A 300 -0.11 -68.40 30.44
CA GLU A 300 0.78 -67.78 29.44
C GLU A 300 0.34 -66.36 29.11
N LEU A 301 -0.96 -66.12 28.92
CA LEU A 301 -1.52 -64.79 28.68
C LEU A 301 -1.32 -63.87 29.91
N ASP A 302 -1.55 -64.39 31.11
CA ASP A 302 -1.37 -63.60 32.33
C ASP A 302 0.12 -63.27 32.60
N ARG A 303 1.04 -64.21 32.33
CA ARG A 303 2.50 -63.97 32.37
C ARG A 303 2.93 -62.94 31.33
N ALA A 304 2.49 -63.08 30.07
CA ALA A 304 2.78 -62.12 29.00
C ALA A 304 2.25 -60.72 29.30
N LEU A 305 1.08 -60.60 29.94
CA LEU A 305 0.55 -59.32 30.43
C LEU A 305 1.39 -58.74 31.57
N GLU A 306 1.90 -59.56 32.49
CA GLU A 306 2.78 -59.13 33.57
C GLU A 306 4.15 -58.67 33.05
N GLU A 307 4.75 -59.40 32.11
CA GLU A 307 6.01 -59.06 31.45
C GLU A 307 5.89 -57.78 30.61
N LEU A 308 4.85 -57.66 29.80
CA LEU A 308 4.57 -56.44 29.04
C LEU A 308 4.30 -55.24 29.96
N GLY A 309 3.65 -55.47 31.12
CA GLY A 309 3.44 -54.46 32.16
C GLY A 309 4.71 -54.04 32.91
N LYS A 310 5.73 -54.91 33.01
CA LYS A 310 7.07 -54.56 33.52
C LYS A 310 7.85 -53.72 32.52
N SER A 311 7.82 -54.09 31.23
CA SER A 311 8.56 -53.40 30.17
C SER A 311 7.94 -52.05 29.76
N HIS A 312 6.61 -51.93 29.81
CA HIS A 312 5.89 -50.73 29.38
C HIS A 312 4.69 -50.43 30.31
N SER A 313 4.84 -49.39 31.13
CA SER A 313 3.82 -48.93 32.09
C SER A 313 2.58 -48.33 31.38
N GLY A 314 1.69 -49.21 30.93
CA GLY A 314 0.43 -48.86 30.27
C GLY A 314 -0.08 -49.94 29.32
N HIS A 315 0.80 -50.70 28.67
CA HIS A 315 0.38 -51.72 27.69
C HIS A 315 -0.42 -52.87 28.33
N GLY A 316 -0.03 -53.35 29.51
CA GLY A 316 -0.82 -54.33 30.27
C GLY A 316 -2.19 -53.83 30.73
N ALA A 317 -2.41 -52.51 30.81
CA ALA A 317 -3.71 -51.90 31.05
C ALA A 317 -4.53 -51.78 29.75
N PHE A 318 -3.90 -51.30 28.66
CA PHE A 318 -4.49 -51.22 27.33
C PHE A 318 -5.04 -52.57 26.84
N ILE A 319 -4.25 -53.65 26.90
CA ILE A 319 -4.69 -54.97 26.45
C ILE A 319 -5.83 -55.51 27.32
N ARG A 320 -5.80 -55.30 28.66
CA ARG A 320 -6.95 -55.63 29.52
C ARG A 320 -8.22 -54.89 29.08
N ALA A 321 -8.14 -53.62 28.72
CA ALA A 321 -9.30 -52.83 28.27
C ALA A 321 -9.87 -53.29 26.92
N VAL A 322 -9.01 -53.74 25.99
CA VAL A 322 -9.42 -54.36 24.72
C VAL A 322 -10.07 -55.73 24.97
N LEU A 323 -9.44 -56.60 25.76
CA LEU A 323 -9.99 -57.92 26.09
C LEU A 323 -11.32 -57.80 26.85
N LEU A 324 -11.45 -56.84 27.79
CA LEU A 324 -12.72 -56.53 28.45
C LEU A 324 -13.79 -56.13 27.44
N LYS A 325 -13.47 -55.27 26.46
CA LYS A 325 -14.40 -54.86 25.40
C LYS A 325 -14.85 -56.06 24.55
N ALA A 326 -13.92 -56.94 24.19
CA ALA A 326 -14.21 -58.15 23.43
C ALA A 326 -15.06 -59.17 24.20
N THR A 327 -14.88 -59.30 25.52
CA THR A 327 -15.70 -60.19 26.36
C THR A 327 -17.10 -59.65 26.69
N ALA A 328 -17.31 -58.33 26.60
CA ALA A 328 -18.56 -57.68 27.01
C ALA A 328 -19.78 -58.04 26.14
N SER A 329 -19.57 -58.68 24.97
CA SER A 329 -20.62 -59.18 24.07
C SER A 329 -20.91 -60.69 24.22
N GLY A 330 -20.21 -61.39 25.11
CA GLY A 330 -20.40 -62.83 25.34
C GLY A 330 -21.65 -63.14 26.19
N LYS A 331 -22.44 -64.13 25.77
CA LYS A 331 -23.61 -64.63 26.53
C LYS A 331 -23.26 -65.46 27.77
N HIS A 332 -21.99 -65.80 27.97
CA HIS A 332 -21.50 -66.64 29.07
C HIS A 332 -20.46 -65.85 29.86
N ASP A 333 -20.69 -65.60 31.15
CA ASP A 333 -19.67 -64.98 32.01
C ASP A 333 -18.62 -66.03 32.45
N PRO A 334 -17.36 -65.94 31.98
CA PRO A 334 -16.29 -66.84 32.43
C PRO A 334 -15.89 -66.61 33.90
N ALA A 335 -16.52 -65.69 34.63
CA ALA A 335 -16.34 -65.50 36.08
C ALA A 335 -17.21 -66.43 36.94
N SER A 336 -18.42 -66.79 36.48
CA SER A 336 -19.40 -67.49 37.32
C SER A 336 -18.92 -68.88 37.74
N SER A 337 -18.30 -69.63 36.82
CA SER A 337 -17.78 -70.98 37.09
C SER A 337 -16.46 -71.00 37.88
N ARG A 338 -15.74 -69.89 38.01
CA ARG A 338 -14.41 -69.86 38.66
C ARG A 338 -14.47 -70.13 40.17
N SER A 339 -15.47 -69.60 40.86
CA SER A 339 -15.67 -69.90 42.28
C SER A 339 -15.95 -71.38 42.52
N ALA A 340 -16.74 -72.03 41.66
CA ALA A 340 -16.99 -73.47 41.75
C ALA A 340 -15.71 -74.30 41.57
N LEU A 341 -14.74 -73.84 40.78
CA LEU A 341 -13.41 -74.47 40.69
C LEU A 341 -12.63 -74.33 42.00
N VAL A 342 -12.64 -73.14 42.63
CA VAL A 342 -11.99 -72.91 43.93
C VAL A 342 -12.62 -73.75 45.03
N VAL A 343 -13.96 -73.73 45.15
CA VAL A 343 -14.70 -74.54 46.14
C VAL A 343 -14.38 -76.02 45.97
N ARG A 344 -14.38 -76.54 44.72
CA ARG A 344 -14.07 -77.94 44.45
C ARG A 344 -12.63 -78.31 44.79
N GLU A 345 -11.65 -77.47 44.46
CA GLU A 345 -10.23 -77.73 44.77
C GLU A 345 -9.96 -77.70 46.29
N VAL A 346 -10.58 -76.76 47.03
CA VAL A 346 -10.46 -76.71 48.49
C VAL A 346 -11.20 -77.88 49.15
N ALA A 347 -12.47 -78.11 48.79
CA ALA A 347 -13.28 -79.15 49.41
C ALA A 347 -12.68 -80.55 49.20
N ALA A 348 -12.19 -80.88 48.00
CA ALA A 348 -11.52 -82.16 47.74
C ALA A 348 -10.25 -82.36 48.60
N ALA A 349 -9.52 -81.28 48.90
CA ALA A 349 -8.33 -81.35 49.76
C ALA A 349 -8.66 -81.61 51.24
N VAL A 350 -9.81 -81.12 51.74
CA VAL A 350 -10.23 -81.25 53.16
C VAL A 350 -11.43 -82.20 53.38
N GLN A 351 -11.86 -82.95 52.36
CA GLN A 351 -13.13 -83.70 52.39
C GLN A 351 -13.26 -84.67 53.59
N HIS A 352 -12.16 -85.28 54.03
CA HIS A 352 -12.17 -86.23 55.16
C HIS A 352 -12.15 -85.56 56.54
N TRP A 353 -11.93 -84.24 56.59
CA TRP A 353 -11.97 -83.45 57.82
C TRP A 353 -13.34 -82.85 58.12
N ILE A 354 -14.27 -82.90 57.17
CA ILE A 354 -15.62 -82.33 57.28
C ILE A 354 -16.62 -83.48 57.44
N PRO A 355 -17.48 -83.48 58.47
CA PRO A 355 -18.56 -84.44 58.60
C PRO A 355 -19.49 -84.44 57.37
N ALA A 356 -19.95 -85.61 56.93
CA ALA A 356 -20.70 -85.74 55.68
C ALA A 356 -22.01 -84.92 55.67
N ASP A 357 -22.67 -84.80 56.83
CA ASP A 357 -23.84 -83.96 57.10
C ASP A 357 -23.56 -82.45 56.96
N ARG A 358 -22.30 -82.04 57.11
CA ARG A 358 -21.85 -80.64 56.95
C ARG A 358 -21.27 -80.34 55.56
N SER A 359 -21.09 -81.34 54.70
CA SER A 359 -20.45 -81.19 53.39
C SER A 359 -21.14 -80.11 52.53
N ASP A 360 -22.47 -80.16 52.40
CA ASP A 360 -23.21 -79.20 51.57
C ASP A 360 -23.17 -77.77 52.16
N GLN A 361 -23.26 -77.66 53.49
CA GLN A 361 -23.11 -76.38 54.20
C GLN A 361 -21.71 -75.77 53.97
N PHE A 362 -20.66 -76.60 53.99
CA PHE A 362 -19.30 -76.16 53.70
C PHE A 362 -19.15 -75.67 52.25
N HIS A 363 -19.69 -76.42 51.28
CA HIS A 363 -19.65 -76.04 49.87
C HIS A 363 -20.38 -74.71 49.60
N GLU A 364 -21.52 -74.47 50.24
CA GLU A 364 -22.28 -73.22 50.07
C GLU A 364 -21.61 -72.03 50.78
N ALA A 365 -21.12 -72.20 52.01
CA ALA A 365 -20.40 -71.14 52.72
C ALA A 365 -19.12 -70.72 51.97
N MET A 366 -18.34 -71.69 51.47
CA MET A 366 -17.18 -71.43 50.64
C MET A 366 -17.54 -70.79 49.29
N ARG A 367 -18.70 -71.13 48.70
CA ARG A 367 -19.22 -70.50 47.48
C ARG A 367 -19.50 -69.01 47.72
N CYS A 368 -20.25 -68.66 48.76
CA CYS A 368 -20.53 -67.27 49.13
C CYS A 368 -19.26 -66.44 49.37
N LEU A 369 -18.27 -67.00 50.08
CA LEU A 369 -16.99 -66.33 50.36
C LEU A 369 -16.11 -66.15 49.11
N THR A 370 -16.04 -67.16 48.25
CA THR A 370 -15.29 -67.07 46.99
C THR A 370 -15.98 -66.18 45.96
N ASP A 371 -17.31 -66.09 45.98
CA ASP A 371 -18.10 -65.17 45.15
C ASP A 371 -17.88 -63.70 45.54
N LEU A 372 -17.82 -63.38 46.83
CA LEU A 372 -17.46 -62.04 47.30
C LEU A 372 -16.04 -61.62 46.86
N LEU A 373 -15.08 -62.54 46.88
CA LEU A 373 -13.72 -62.32 46.33
C LEU A 373 -13.75 -62.13 44.81
N ARG A 374 -14.52 -62.96 44.09
CA ARG A 374 -14.71 -62.93 42.63
C ARG A 374 -15.30 -61.61 42.15
N GLU A 375 -16.26 -61.06 42.88
CA GLU A 375 -16.87 -59.75 42.60
C GLU A 375 -15.95 -58.58 42.94
N THR A 376 -15.34 -58.60 44.13
CA THR A 376 -14.37 -57.56 44.52
C THR A 376 -13.19 -57.49 43.53
N TRP A 377 -12.72 -58.65 43.05
CA TRP A 377 -11.68 -58.72 42.04
C TRP A 377 -12.15 -58.26 40.65
N GLN A 378 -13.40 -58.50 40.25
CA GLN A 378 -13.97 -57.95 39.01
C GLN A 378 -13.99 -56.42 39.00
N ILE A 379 -14.24 -55.78 40.15
CA ILE A 379 -14.14 -54.32 40.30
C ILE A 379 -12.69 -53.87 40.07
N TYR A 380 -11.72 -54.50 40.74
CA TYR A 380 -10.29 -54.22 40.55
C TYR A 380 -9.84 -54.41 39.09
N ARG A 381 -10.17 -55.54 38.46
CA ARG A 381 -9.80 -55.89 37.07
C ARG A 381 -10.27 -54.88 36.02
N ARG A 382 -11.31 -54.10 36.32
CA ARG A 382 -11.86 -53.05 35.44
C ARG A 382 -11.17 -51.69 35.62
N THR A 383 -10.21 -51.55 36.53
CA THR A 383 -9.44 -50.30 36.74
C THR A 383 -8.17 -50.22 35.87
N ASP A 384 -7.64 -49.00 35.72
CA ASP A 384 -6.39 -48.68 35.03
C ASP A 384 -5.11 -49.30 35.65
N ALA A 385 -5.21 -49.86 36.87
CA ALA A 385 -4.09 -50.36 37.66
C ALA A 385 -3.09 -51.19 36.84
N PRO A 386 -1.76 -51.06 37.09
CA PRO A 386 -0.78 -51.93 36.47
C PRO A 386 -1.09 -53.40 36.81
N SER A 387 -0.71 -54.32 35.93
CA SER A 387 -0.83 -55.77 36.15
C SER A 387 -0.05 -56.15 37.41
N LEU A 388 -0.76 -56.31 38.52
CA LEU A 388 -0.16 -56.73 39.78
C LEU A 388 0.08 -58.24 39.77
N GLY A 389 1.30 -58.63 40.16
CA GLY A 389 1.59 -59.99 40.59
C GLY A 389 0.83 -60.37 41.89
N PRO A 390 1.12 -61.54 42.48
CA PRO A 390 0.22 -62.20 43.43
C PRO A 390 -0.19 -61.37 44.67
N PRO A 391 -1.35 -61.67 45.29
CA PRO A 391 -2.08 -60.78 46.21
C PRO A 391 -1.30 -60.21 47.41
N LEU A 392 -0.22 -60.87 47.84
CA LEU A 392 0.66 -60.39 48.91
C LEU A 392 1.33 -59.04 48.56
N HIS A 393 1.56 -58.78 47.27
CA HIS A 393 2.03 -57.48 46.77
C HIS A 393 0.92 -56.43 46.68
N LEU A 394 -0.35 -56.85 46.67
CA LEU A 394 -1.52 -56.00 46.55
C LEU A 394 -1.77 -55.23 47.86
N ALA A 395 -1.91 -55.96 48.97
CA ALA A 395 -2.11 -55.38 50.30
C ALA A 395 -0.93 -54.47 50.71
N SER A 396 0.31 -54.89 50.42
CA SER A 396 1.51 -54.13 50.76
C SER A 396 1.69 -52.87 49.91
N ARG A 397 1.34 -52.86 48.62
CA ARG A 397 1.32 -51.64 47.79
C ARG A 397 0.18 -50.68 48.17
N LEU A 398 -1.04 -51.20 48.38
CA LEU A 398 -2.20 -50.39 48.77
C LEU A 398 -2.04 -49.74 50.15
N SER A 399 -1.33 -50.41 51.07
CA SER A 399 -0.96 -49.86 52.38
C SER A 399 0.13 -48.79 52.28
N ARG A 400 1.15 -48.97 51.43
CA ARG A 400 2.23 -47.97 51.24
C ARG A 400 1.73 -46.68 50.58
N SER A 401 0.86 -46.76 49.58
CA SER A 401 0.28 -45.59 48.90
C SER A 401 -0.47 -44.67 49.89
N GLY A 402 -1.14 -45.25 50.89
CA GLY A 402 -1.86 -44.49 51.93
C GLY A 402 -0.98 -43.76 52.96
N ARG A 403 0.36 -43.82 52.86
CA ARG A 403 1.29 -43.10 53.75
C ARG A 403 2.03 -41.94 53.07
N GLN A 404 1.64 -41.57 51.85
CA GLN A 404 2.23 -40.42 51.12
C GLN A 404 1.24 -39.26 50.94
N THR A 405 0.09 -39.31 51.61
CA THR A 405 -1.01 -38.32 51.52
C THR A 405 -1.56 -37.95 52.92
N THR A 406 -0.66 -37.85 53.89
CA THR A 406 -0.91 -37.44 55.30
C THR A 406 0.29 -36.67 55.81
#